data_AF-A0A2U9B3P8-F1
#
_entry.id   AF-A0A2U9B3P8-F1
#
_cell.length_a   1.000
_cell.length_b   1.000
_cell.length_c   1.000
_cell.angle_alpha   90.00
_cell.angle_beta   90.00
_cell.angle_gamma   90.00
#
_symmetry.space_group_name_H-M   'P 1'
#
loop_
_entity.id
_entity.type
_entity.pdbx_description
1 polymer ?
#
loop_
_entity_poly.entity_id
_entity_poly.type
_entity_poly.pdbx_seq_one_letter_code
_entity_poly.pdbx_strand_id
1 'polypeptide(L)'
;MNSAFWREMVDCFNELAADPDCRVVVVSGAGKIFTAGIDLMDMAADILQPQGDDTARISWNLRRKIAMYQETFSVIEKCPKPVVVAVHGACIGGGVDLITACDIRLCTQDAWFQVKEVDIGLAADVGTLQRLPKVIGSRSLVNDLALTARKMYADEAKSSGLVSRLFADKEAMMSGALEMAGEIAGRSPVAVQGTKINLVYARDHSVAEGLDYMATWNMSMLQTDDLIKSAQAALEKKSPKTITFSKL
;
A
#
# COMPACT_ATOMS: atom_id res chain seq x y z
N MET A 1 4.65 -4.33 15.26
CA MET A 1 5.15 -3.06 14.70
C MET A 1 5.62 -2.23 15.87
N ASN A 2 6.92 -2.33 16.17
CA ASN A 2 7.54 -1.65 17.31
C ASN A 2 8.01 -0.24 16.90
N SER A 3 8.63 0.48 17.83
CA SER A 3 9.12 1.84 17.65
C SER A 3 10.03 2.01 16.43
N ALA A 4 10.90 1.04 16.16
CA ALA A 4 11.82 1.08 15.02
C ALA A 4 11.09 0.94 13.68
N PHE A 5 10.12 0.03 13.60
CA PHE A 5 9.33 -0.21 12.39
C PHE A 5 8.71 1.07 11.82
N TRP A 6 8.14 1.92 12.68
CA TRP A 6 7.49 3.16 12.27
C TRP A 6 8.43 4.12 11.52
N ARG A 7 9.71 4.13 11.91
CA ARG A 7 10.75 4.94 11.26
C ARG A 7 11.35 4.23 10.05
N GLU A 8 11.73 2.97 10.19
CA GLU A 8 12.48 2.23 9.17
C GLU A 8 11.66 2.03 7.88
N MET A 9 10.33 1.91 7.98
CA MET A 9 9.48 1.89 6.79
C MET A 9 9.50 3.21 6.02
N VAL A 10 9.56 4.34 6.73
CA VAL A 10 9.69 5.68 6.10
C VAL A 10 11.02 5.77 5.37
N ASP A 11 12.11 5.42 6.04
CA ASP A 11 13.45 5.46 5.45
C ASP A 11 13.54 4.54 4.22
N CYS A 12 13.06 3.30 4.35
CA CYS A 12 13.08 2.31 3.26
C CYS A 12 12.29 2.77 2.03
N PHE A 13 11.07 3.26 2.19
CA PHE A 13 10.27 3.69 1.02
C PHE A 13 10.77 4.99 0.42
N ASN A 14 11.39 5.89 1.19
CA ASN A 14 12.05 7.07 0.65
C ASN A 14 13.27 6.69 -0.21
N GLU A 15 14.07 5.71 0.21
CA GLU A 15 15.16 5.16 -0.60
C GLU A 15 14.64 4.50 -1.89
N LEU A 16 13.64 3.61 -1.78
CA LEU A 16 13.03 2.94 -2.94
C LEU A 16 12.35 3.92 -3.92
N ALA A 17 11.79 5.02 -3.42
CA ALA A 17 11.21 6.07 -4.24
C ALA A 17 12.28 6.80 -5.06
N ALA A 18 13.48 6.99 -4.50
CA ALA A 18 14.60 7.66 -5.16
C ALA A 18 15.45 6.73 -6.03
N ASP A 19 15.36 5.42 -5.83
CA ASP A 19 16.11 4.42 -6.61
C ASP A 19 15.58 4.34 -8.06
N PRO A 20 16.41 4.67 -9.08
CA PRO A 20 16.01 4.62 -10.48
C PRO A 20 15.99 3.20 -11.07
N ASP A 21 16.65 2.24 -10.41
CA ASP A 21 16.71 0.84 -10.83
C ASP A 21 15.52 0.03 -10.27
N CYS A 22 14.95 0.46 -9.14
CA CYS A 22 13.71 -0.10 -8.60
C CYS A 22 12.49 0.30 -9.45
N ARG A 23 11.71 -0.69 -9.91
CA ARG A 23 10.46 -0.46 -10.68
C ARG A 23 9.19 -0.88 -9.96
N VAL A 24 9.27 -1.87 -9.08
CA VAL A 24 8.14 -2.47 -8.35
C VAL A 24 8.64 -2.98 -7.02
N VAL A 25 7.85 -2.82 -5.96
CA VAL A 25 8.15 -3.30 -4.61
C VAL A 25 7.21 -4.47 -4.29
N VAL A 26 7.74 -5.54 -3.69
CA VAL A 26 6.93 -6.61 -3.11
C VAL A 26 7.10 -6.60 -1.59
N VAL A 27 6.01 -6.47 -0.85
CA VAL A 27 5.98 -6.50 0.63
C VAL A 27 5.43 -7.84 1.11
N SER A 28 6.13 -8.52 2.01
CA SER A 28 5.67 -9.75 2.66
C SER A 28 6.17 -9.83 4.11
N GLY A 29 5.56 -10.70 4.91
CA GLY A 29 5.98 -10.94 6.30
C GLY A 29 6.89 -12.16 6.44
N ALA A 30 7.87 -12.10 7.34
CA ALA A 30 8.64 -13.28 7.73
C ALA A 30 7.84 -14.20 8.68
N GLY A 31 8.23 -15.47 8.80
CA GLY A 31 7.62 -16.40 9.76
C GLY A 31 6.17 -16.82 9.42
N LYS A 32 5.39 -17.14 10.46
CA LYS A 32 4.09 -17.84 10.36
C LYS A 32 2.91 -16.96 9.90
N ILE A 33 2.99 -15.67 10.13
CA ILE A 33 1.92 -14.71 9.81
C ILE A 33 2.52 -13.48 9.14
N PHE A 34 1.69 -12.69 8.45
CA PHE A 34 2.11 -11.43 7.87
C PHE A 34 2.47 -10.41 8.96
N THR A 35 1.54 -10.13 9.89
CA THR A 35 1.80 -9.28 11.05
C THR A 35 0.75 -9.43 12.14
N ALA A 36 1.18 -9.37 13.40
CA ALA A 36 0.29 -9.30 14.57
C ALA A 36 -0.20 -7.87 14.88
N GLY A 37 0.24 -6.86 14.10
CA GLY A 37 -0.11 -5.46 14.32
C GLY A 37 0.88 -4.72 15.20
N ILE A 38 0.42 -3.70 15.92
CA ILE A 38 1.23 -2.87 16.81
C ILE A 38 1.81 -3.67 17.97
N ASP A 39 3.03 -3.33 18.40
CA ASP A 39 3.55 -3.83 19.66
C ASP A 39 2.85 -3.10 20.82
N LEU A 40 2.05 -3.83 21.60
CA LEU A 40 1.24 -3.25 22.68
C LEU A 40 2.09 -2.68 23.82
N MET A 41 3.30 -3.18 24.04
CA MET A 41 4.18 -2.65 25.10
C MET A 41 4.78 -1.31 24.71
N ASP A 42 5.26 -1.20 23.46
CA ASP A 42 5.71 0.08 22.92
C ASP A 42 4.56 1.10 22.88
N MET A 43 3.37 0.68 22.44
CA MET A 43 2.18 1.53 22.44
C MET A 43 1.79 1.97 23.86
N ALA A 44 1.89 1.07 24.85
CA ALA A 44 1.61 1.41 26.25
C ALA A 44 2.60 2.43 26.80
N ALA A 45 3.90 2.31 26.47
CA ALA A 45 4.89 3.32 26.86
C ALA A 45 4.52 4.70 26.31
N ASP A 46 4.04 4.74 25.08
CA ASP A 46 3.68 5.97 24.38
C ASP A 46 2.42 6.65 24.92
N ILE A 47 1.45 5.85 25.38
CA ILE A 47 0.16 6.33 25.90
C ILE A 47 0.21 6.59 27.41
N LEU A 48 0.88 5.73 28.19
CA LEU A 48 0.88 5.79 29.65
C LEU A 48 1.95 6.74 30.22
N GLN A 49 2.96 7.10 29.43
CA GLN A 49 4.00 8.06 29.82
C GLN A 49 4.07 9.25 28.85
N PRO A 50 2.96 10.00 28.69
CA PRO A 50 2.92 11.10 27.75
C PRO A 50 3.83 12.24 28.19
N GLN A 51 4.52 12.86 27.23
CA GLN A 51 5.34 14.05 27.45
C GLN A 51 4.45 15.31 27.46
N GLY A 52 4.51 16.13 28.51
CA GLY A 52 3.86 17.44 28.59
C GLY A 52 3.23 17.74 29.94
N ASP A 53 3.21 19.02 30.32
CA ASP A 53 2.78 19.47 31.66
C ASP A 53 1.25 19.56 31.83
N ASP A 54 0.50 19.61 30.73
CA ASP A 54 -0.95 19.68 30.72
C ASP A 54 -1.56 18.94 29.52
N THR A 55 -2.89 18.79 29.52
CA THR A 55 -3.64 18.09 28.47
C THR A 55 -3.35 18.67 27.08
N ALA A 56 -3.18 19.98 26.95
CA ALA A 56 -2.94 20.62 25.65
C ALA A 56 -1.55 20.27 25.09
N ARG A 57 -0.51 20.33 25.93
CA ARG A 57 0.88 19.97 25.57
C ARG A 57 1.00 18.47 25.26
N ILE A 58 0.37 17.62 26.08
CA ILE A 58 0.27 16.18 25.82
C ILE A 58 -0.38 15.92 24.46
N SER A 59 -1.53 16.54 24.20
CA SER A 59 -2.25 16.41 22.93
C SER A 59 -1.43 16.87 21.74
N TRP A 60 -0.65 17.95 21.89
CA TRP A 60 0.23 18.46 20.84
C TRP A 60 1.34 17.47 20.48
N ASN A 61 1.95 16.83 21.49
CA ASN A 61 2.96 15.81 21.29
C ASN A 61 2.37 14.52 20.70
N LEU A 62 1.20 14.10 21.18
CA LEU A 62 0.49 12.94 20.65
C LEU A 62 0.12 13.13 19.17
N ARG A 63 -0.37 14.31 18.78
CA ARG A 63 -0.64 14.63 17.36
C ARG A 63 0.61 14.48 16.49
N ARG A 64 1.77 14.96 16.95
CA ARG A 64 3.04 14.83 16.22
C ARG A 64 3.41 13.36 16.03
N LYS A 65 3.20 12.54 17.06
CA LYS A 65 3.48 11.11 17.02
C LYS A 65 2.55 10.34 16.09
N ILE A 66 1.24 10.61 16.16
CA ILE A 66 0.25 10.03 15.25
C ILE A 66 0.59 10.40 13.80
N ALA A 67 0.94 11.66 13.53
CA ALA A 67 1.34 12.08 12.19
C ALA A 67 2.60 11.35 11.69
N MET A 68 3.57 11.09 12.56
CA MET A 68 4.75 10.29 12.23
C MET A 68 4.38 8.84 11.89
N TYR A 69 3.46 8.22 12.64
CA TYR A 69 3.02 6.84 12.35
C TYR A 69 2.14 6.74 11.11
N GLN A 70 1.34 7.77 10.82
CA GLN A 70 0.62 7.88 9.55
C GLN A 70 1.59 7.93 8.36
N GLU A 71 2.73 8.60 8.52
CA GLU A 71 3.72 8.70 7.45
C GLU A 71 4.32 7.33 7.10
N THR A 72 4.50 6.43 8.08
CA THR A 72 4.97 5.04 7.90
C THR A 72 4.26 4.29 6.77
N PHE A 73 2.95 4.49 6.61
CA PHE A 73 2.19 3.87 5.52
C PHE A 73 1.93 4.83 4.37
N SER A 74 1.88 6.15 4.62
CA SER A 74 1.67 7.14 3.57
C SER A 74 2.83 7.19 2.57
N VAL A 75 4.06 6.89 2.99
CA VAL A 75 5.22 6.75 2.07
C VAL A 75 5.02 5.65 1.02
N ILE A 76 4.22 4.62 1.30
CA ILE A 76 3.93 3.52 0.36
C ILE A 76 3.08 4.04 -0.81
N GLU A 77 2.07 4.85 -0.51
CA GLU A 77 1.18 5.47 -1.50
C GLU A 77 1.90 6.59 -2.28
N LYS A 78 2.76 7.37 -1.58
CA LYS A 78 3.59 8.43 -2.19
C LYS A 78 4.71 7.87 -3.08
N CYS A 79 5.20 6.67 -2.80
CA CYS A 79 6.22 6.02 -3.61
C CYS A 79 5.67 5.81 -5.04
N PRO A 80 6.33 6.35 -6.08
CA PRO A 80 5.80 6.29 -7.44
C PRO A 80 5.85 4.87 -8.04
N LYS A 81 6.68 3.98 -7.47
CA LYS A 81 6.76 2.57 -7.86
C LYS A 81 5.53 1.81 -7.34
N PRO A 82 4.90 0.92 -8.14
CA PRO A 82 3.84 0.06 -7.65
C PRO A 82 4.32 -0.86 -6.53
N VAL A 83 3.44 -1.11 -5.56
CA VAL A 83 3.68 -1.91 -4.37
C VAL A 83 2.67 -3.05 -4.32
N VAL A 84 3.17 -4.26 -4.51
CA VAL A 84 2.40 -5.49 -4.37
C VAL A 84 2.61 -6.03 -2.95
N VAL A 85 1.54 -6.25 -2.20
CA VAL A 85 1.63 -6.88 -0.88
C VAL A 85 1.11 -8.32 -0.94
N ALA A 86 1.88 -9.22 -0.36
CA ALA A 86 1.64 -10.66 -0.32
C ALA A 86 1.44 -11.11 1.13
N VAL A 87 0.18 -11.37 1.48
CA VAL A 87 -0.26 -11.61 2.86
C VAL A 87 -0.51 -13.10 3.10
N HIS A 88 0.22 -13.70 4.04
CA HIS A 88 -0.05 -15.06 4.54
C HIS A 88 -0.48 -15.04 6.01
N GLY A 89 -1.37 -15.96 6.39
CA GLY A 89 -1.88 -16.03 7.76
C GLY A 89 -2.49 -14.71 8.25
N ALA A 90 -2.16 -14.31 9.47
CA ALA A 90 -2.80 -13.16 10.11
C ALA A 90 -2.28 -11.80 9.62
N CYS A 91 -3.20 -10.88 9.34
CA CYS A 91 -2.96 -9.45 9.10
C CYS A 91 -3.86 -8.62 10.03
N ILE A 92 -3.29 -8.12 11.13
CA ILE A 92 -4.04 -7.58 12.27
C ILE A 92 -3.73 -6.10 12.49
N GLY A 93 -4.75 -5.30 12.79
CA GLY A 93 -4.64 -3.89 13.18
C GLY A 93 -3.87 -3.08 12.15
N GLY A 94 -2.75 -2.47 12.56
CA GLY A 94 -1.80 -1.77 11.68
C GLY A 94 -1.35 -2.54 10.43
N GLY A 95 -1.50 -3.87 10.39
CA GLY A 95 -1.37 -4.64 9.15
C GLY A 95 -2.38 -4.25 8.07
N VAL A 96 -3.64 -3.99 8.44
CA VAL A 96 -4.69 -3.50 7.53
C VAL A 96 -4.35 -2.08 7.05
N ASP A 97 -3.83 -1.22 7.92
CA ASP A 97 -3.37 0.14 7.56
C ASP A 97 -2.25 0.08 6.51
N LEU A 98 -1.31 -0.85 6.69
CA LEU A 98 -0.24 -1.13 5.73
C LEU A 98 -0.80 -1.57 4.37
N ILE A 99 -1.57 -2.66 4.32
CA ILE A 99 -1.98 -3.25 3.03
C ILE A 99 -2.95 -2.37 2.26
N THR A 100 -3.72 -1.52 2.95
CA THR A 100 -4.65 -0.57 2.31
C THR A 100 -3.93 0.64 1.72
N ALA A 101 -2.66 0.87 2.08
CA ALA A 101 -1.77 1.82 1.40
C ALA A 101 -0.99 1.20 0.23
N CYS A 102 -0.98 -0.13 0.07
CA CYS A 102 -0.39 -0.80 -1.09
C CYS A 102 -1.32 -0.77 -2.31
N ASP A 103 -0.76 -0.94 -3.51
CA ASP A 103 -1.50 -0.84 -4.77
C ASP A 103 -2.25 -2.14 -5.10
N ILE A 104 -1.57 -3.29 -4.94
CA ILE A 104 -2.12 -4.62 -5.28
C ILE A 104 -1.97 -5.54 -4.07
N ARG A 105 -3.05 -6.22 -3.69
CA ARG A 105 -3.07 -7.16 -2.57
C ARG A 105 -3.26 -8.59 -3.06
N LEU A 106 -2.39 -9.49 -2.61
CA LEU A 106 -2.46 -10.93 -2.81
C LEU A 106 -2.54 -11.59 -1.44
N CYS A 107 -3.23 -12.71 -1.31
CA CYS A 107 -3.16 -13.48 -0.07
C CYS A 107 -3.26 -14.98 -0.26
N THR A 108 -2.86 -15.71 0.78
CA THR A 108 -3.04 -17.16 0.87
C THR A 108 -4.46 -17.53 1.31
N GLN A 109 -4.83 -18.80 1.12
CA GLN A 109 -6.14 -19.32 1.51
C GLN A 109 -6.35 -19.31 3.04
N ASP A 110 -5.27 -19.45 3.82
CA ASP A 110 -5.29 -19.38 5.29
C ASP A 110 -5.20 -17.94 5.82
N ALA A 111 -5.13 -16.94 4.95
CA ALA A 111 -5.01 -15.56 5.35
C ALA A 111 -6.32 -15.02 5.94
N TRP A 112 -6.19 -14.08 6.88
CA TRP A 112 -7.31 -13.33 7.42
C TRP A 112 -6.89 -11.94 7.87
N PHE A 113 -7.86 -11.03 7.85
CA PHE A 113 -7.68 -9.59 8.06
C PHE A 113 -8.56 -9.12 9.21
N GLN A 114 -8.07 -8.20 10.02
CA GLN A 114 -8.80 -7.70 11.18
C GLN A 114 -8.47 -6.24 11.47
N VAL A 115 -9.47 -5.36 11.39
CA VAL A 115 -9.40 -4.00 11.93
C VAL A 115 -9.58 -4.12 13.45
N LYS A 116 -8.47 -4.17 14.19
CA LYS A 116 -8.42 -4.66 15.58
C LYS A 116 -8.57 -3.55 16.61
N GLU A 117 -8.44 -2.30 16.19
CA GLU A 117 -8.20 -1.15 17.05
C GLU A 117 -9.32 -0.92 18.07
N VAL A 118 -10.59 -1.20 17.73
CA VAL A 118 -11.71 -1.05 18.67
C VAL A 118 -11.64 -2.02 19.85
N ASP A 119 -11.04 -3.21 19.68
CA ASP A 119 -10.79 -4.14 20.80
C ASP A 119 -9.70 -3.64 21.76
N ILE A 120 -8.92 -2.64 21.33
CA ILE A 120 -7.85 -1.99 22.11
C ILE A 120 -8.33 -0.64 22.68
N GLY A 121 -9.57 -0.24 22.36
CA GLY A 121 -10.18 0.99 22.87
C GLY A 121 -9.80 2.26 22.10
N LEU A 122 -9.38 2.12 20.83
CA LEU A 122 -9.08 3.27 19.96
C LEU A 122 -9.68 3.10 18.56
N ALA A 123 -9.94 4.22 17.88
CA ALA A 123 -10.29 4.20 16.47
C ALA A 123 -9.00 4.17 15.64
N ALA A 124 -8.92 3.33 14.61
CA ALA A 124 -7.72 3.22 13.78
C ALA A 124 -7.35 4.57 13.15
N ASP A 125 -6.13 5.03 13.41
CA ASP A 125 -5.68 6.40 13.18
C ASP A 125 -4.48 6.51 12.24
N VAL A 126 -3.93 5.39 11.74
CA VAL A 126 -2.75 5.36 10.86
C VAL A 126 -3.05 5.04 9.39
N GLY A 127 -4.31 4.81 9.01
CA GLY A 127 -4.72 4.79 7.61
C GLY A 127 -5.95 3.97 7.26
N THR A 128 -6.32 2.96 8.04
CA THR A 128 -7.40 2.01 7.70
C THR A 128 -8.71 2.75 7.44
N LEU A 129 -9.11 3.68 8.31
CA LEU A 129 -10.38 4.39 8.16
C LEU A 129 -10.38 5.37 6.97
N GLN A 130 -9.21 5.78 6.48
CA GLN A 130 -9.04 6.69 5.36
C GLN A 130 -8.93 5.95 4.02
N ARG A 131 -8.35 4.74 4.01
CA ARG A 131 -8.00 3.99 2.79
C ARG A 131 -8.87 2.76 2.55
N LEU A 132 -9.23 1.99 3.58
CA LEU A 132 -10.06 0.79 3.42
C LEU A 132 -11.38 1.07 2.65
N PRO A 133 -12.15 2.13 2.97
CA PRO A 133 -13.37 2.44 2.23
C PRO A 133 -13.14 2.89 0.78
N LYS A 134 -11.89 3.20 0.40
CA LYS A 134 -11.51 3.60 -0.96
C LYS A 134 -10.96 2.44 -1.80
N VAL A 135 -10.68 1.29 -1.18
CA VAL A 135 -10.13 0.10 -1.88
C VAL A 135 -11.10 -1.08 -1.94
N ILE A 136 -12.24 -1.02 -1.23
CA ILE A 136 -13.36 -1.96 -1.38
C ILE A 136 -14.69 -1.23 -1.53
N GLY A 137 -15.60 -1.79 -2.33
CA GLY A 137 -16.86 -1.10 -2.70
C GLY A 137 -17.98 -1.18 -1.65
N SER A 138 -17.97 -2.17 -0.75
CA SER A 138 -19.06 -2.37 0.22
C SER A 138 -18.84 -1.56 1.49
N ARG A 139 -19.46 -0.37 1.58
CA ARG A 139 -19.40 0.46 2.79
C ARG A 139 -20.02 -0.22 4.03
N SER A 140 -21.07 -1.01 3.84
CA SER A 140 -21.70 -1.77 4.93
C SER A 140 -20.71 -2.76 5.55
N LEU A 141 -19.97 -3.50 4.70
CA LEU A 141 -18.93 -4.42 5.14
C LEU A 141 -17.78 -3.68 5.86
N VAL A 142 -17.33 -2.54 5.34
CA VAL A 142 -16.30 -1.73 6.01
C VAL A 142 -16.73 -1.34 7.43
N ASN A 143 -17.98 -0.89 7.60
CA ASN A 143 -18.51 -0.52 8.91
C ASN A 143 -18.58 -1.76 9.83
N ASP A 144 -19.07 -2.90 9.34
CA ASP A 144 -19.09 -4.15 10.09
C ASP A 144 -17.69 -4.55 10.58
N LEU A 145 -16.70 -4.59 9.70
CA LEU A 145 -15.31 -4.92 10.06
C LEU A 145 -14.71 -3.95 11.08
N ALA A 146 -14.88 -2.65 10.87
CA ALA A 146 -14.27 -1.62 11.73
C ALA A 146 -14.96 -1.50 13.10
N LEU A 147 -16.27 -1.75 13.19
CA LEU A 147 -17.03 -1.60 14.44
C LEU A 147 -17.05 -2.87 15.28
N THR A 148 -16.93 -4.06 14.66
CA THR A 148 -16.98 -5.34 15.38
C THR A 148 -15.60 -5.95 15.63
N ALA A 149 -14.56 -5.45 14.97
CA ALA A 149 -13.24 -6.07 14.90
C ALA A 149 -13.27 -7.55 14.52
N ARG A 150 -14.31 -8.04 13.82
CA ARG A 150 -14.35 -9.45 13.42
C ARG A 150 -13.25 -9.74 12.38
N LYS A 151 -12.88 -11.01 12.28
CA LYS A 151 -11.98 -11.47 11.21
C LYS A 151 -12.74 -11.52 9.87
N MET A 152 -12.06 -11.07 8.82
CA MET A 152 -12.43 -11.33 7.44
C MET A 152 -11.46 -12.38 6.88
N TYR A 153 -11.96 -13.54 6.49
CA TYR A 153 -11.15 -14.63 5.92
C TYR A 153 -10.93 -14.44 4.41
N ALA A 154 -9.96 -15.16 3.86
CA ALA A 154 -9.49 -15.04 2.48
C ALA A 154 -10.61 -14.99 1.42
N ASP A 155 -11.60 -15.88 1.50
CA ASP A 155 -12.70 -15.92 0.52
C ASP A 155 -13.55 -14.64 0.54
N GLU A 156 -13.87 -14.13 1.73
CA GLU A 156 -14.60 -12.87 1.89
C GLU A 156 -13.75 -11.66 1.47
N ALA A 157 -12.44 -11.68 1.79
CA ALA A 157 -11.50 -10.66 1.33
C ALA A 157 -11.41 -10.62 -0.21
N LYS A 158 -11.50 -11.79 -0.86
CA LYS A 158 -11.51 -11.90 -2.32
C LYS A 158 -12.84 -11.44 -2.91
N SER A 159 -13.96 -11.84 -2.34
CA SER A 159 -15.29 -11.45 -2.84
C SER A 159 -15.59 -9.97 -2.63
N SER A 160 -15.06 -9.35 -1.58
CA SER A 160 -15.21 -7.92 -1.29
C SER A 160 -14.32 -7.01 -2.14
N GLY A 161 -13.32 -7.60 -2.82
CA GLY A 161 -12.34 -6.86 -3.61
C GLY A 161 -11.14 -6.35 -2.81
N LEU A 162 -11.00 -6.71 -1.52
CA LEU A 162 -9.80 -6.34 -0.76
C LEU A 162 -8.57 -6.99 -1.40
N VAL A 163 -8.65 -8.25 -1.85
CA VAL A 163 -7.53 -8.95 -2.48
C VAL A 163 -7.79 -9.30 -3.95
N SER A 164 -6.77 -9.10 -4.78
CA SER A 164 -6.83 -9.34 -6.22
C SER A 164 -6.66 -10.81 -6.58
N ARG A 165 -5.90 -11.60 -5.83
CA ARG A 165 -5.69 -13.03 -6.08
C ARG A 165 -5.53 -13.82 -4.77
N LEU A 166 -6.06 -15.04 -4.77
CA LEU A 166 -5.90 -16.03 -3.71
C LEU A 166 -4.94 -17.12 -4.18
N PHE A 167 -4.13 -17.63 -3.26
CA PHE A 167 -3.15 -18.68 -3.51
C PHE A 167 -3.27 -19.78 -2.44
N ALA A 168 -2.90 -21.01 -2.79
CA ALA A 168 -3.00 -22.15 -1.87
C ALA A 168 -2.13 -21.95 -0.61
N ASP A 169 -0.90 -21.46 -0.80
CA ASP A 169 0.08 -21.29 0.26
C ASP A 169 1.02 -20.10 -0.03
N LYS A 170 1.92 -19.84 0.93
CA LYS A 170 2.84 -18.70 0.88
C LYS A 170 3.85 -18.82 -0.27
N GLU A 171 4.30 -20.02 -0.60
CA GLU A 171 5.29 -20.22 -1.66
C GLU A 171 4.68 -19.89 -3.03
N ALA A 172 3.51 -20.44 -3.31
CA ALA A 172 2.76 -20.15 -4.52
C ALA A 172 2.40 -18.66 -4.63
N MET A 173 2.00 -18.03 -3.51
CA MET A 173 1.73 -16.59 -3.46
C MET A 173 2.97 -15.76 -3.78
N MET A 174 4.12 -16.09 -3.20
CA MET A 174 5.37 -15.36 -3.45
C MET A 174 5.84 -15.52 -4.90
N SER A 175 5.72 -16.72 -5.47
CA SER A 175 5.99 -16.93 -6.90
C SER A 175 5.08 -16.06 -7.78
N GLY A 176 3.77 -16.05 -7.51
CA GLY A 176 2.81 -15.23 -8.25
C GLY A 176 3.02 -13.72 -8.06
N ALA A 177 3.45 -13.29 -6.88
CA ALA A 177 3.79 -11.90 -6.59
C ALA A 177 5.03 -11.44 -7.39
N LEU A 178 6.07 -12.26 -7.42
CA LEU A 178 7.31 -11.98 -8.16
C LEU A 178 7.09 -12.02 -9.68
N GLU A 179 6.27 -12.95 -10.16
CA GLU A 179 5.87 -13.00 -11.57
C GLU A 179 5.14 -11.70 -11.96
N MET A 180 4.12 -11.29 -11.18
CA MET A 180 3.41 -10.05 -11.40
C MET A 180 4.33 -8.83 -11.35
N ALA A 181 5.24 -8.78 -10.37
CA ALA A 181 6.22 -7.70 -10.26
C ALA A 181 7.14 -7.66 -11.49
N GLY A 182 7.58 -8.81 -12.00
CA GLY A 182 8.36 -8.92 -13.24
C GLY A 182 7.58 -8.43 -14.46
N GLU A 183 6.29 -8.75 -14.56
CA GLU A 183 5.43 -8.26 -15.65
C GLU A 183 5.25 -6.75 -15.64
N ILE A 184 5.10 -6.15 -14.45
CA ILE A 184 5.00 -4.70 -14.29
C ILE A 184 6.36 -4.04 -14.55
N ALA A 185 7.45 -4.58 -14.01
CA ALA A 185 8.81 -4.07 -14.19
C ALA A 185 9.29 -4.13 -15.65
N GLY A 186 8.74 -5.05 -16.44
CA GLY A 186 8.96 -5.14 -17.90
C GLY A 186 8.24 -4.07 -18.73
N ARG A 187 7.42 -3.21 -18.12
CA ARG A 187 6.76 -2.08 -18.80
C ARG A 187 7.60 -0.80 -18.69
N SER A 188 7.20 0.22 -19.46
CA SER A 188 7.79 1.57 -19.35
C SER A 188 7.63 2.08 -17.90
N PRO A 189 8.73 2.41 -17.20
CA PRO A 189 8.63 2.95 -15.85
C PRO A 189 7.97 4.33 -15.85
N VAL A 190 8.13 5.13 -16.91
CA VAL A 190 7.41 6.42 -17.07
C VAL A 190 5.90 6.19 -17.07
N ALA A 191 5.43 5.22 -17.87
CA ALA A 191 4.01 4.92 -17.97
C ALA A 191 3.45 4.33 -16.67
N VAL A 192 4.15 3.38 -16.05
CA VAL A 192 3.69 2.70 -14.83
C VAL A 192 3.65 3.66 -13.63
N GLN A 193 4.75 4.37 -13.36
CA GLN A 193 4.84 5.29 -12.23
C GLN A 193 3.85 6.46 -12.42
N GLY A 194 3.77 7.01 -13.64
CA GLY A 194 2.77 8.02 -13.98
C GLY A 194 1.32 7.55 -13.82
N THR A 195 1.04 6.27 -14.14
CA THR A 195 -0.29 5.69 -13.92
C THR A 195 -0.62 5.63 -12.43
N LYS A 196 0.29 5.17 -11.58
CA LYS A 196 0.06 5.15 -10.12
C LYS A 196 -0.22 6.54 -9.58
N ILE A 197 0.64 7.51 -9.90
CA ILE A 197 0.51 8.90 -9.45
C ILE A 197 -0.86 9.48 -9.84
N ASN A 198 -1.29 9.29 -11.08
CA ASN A 198 -2.56 9.83 -11.56
C ASN A 198 -3.78 9.05 -11.03
N LEU A 199 -3.68 7.74 -10.76
CA LEU A 199 -4.74 6.99 -10.09
C LEU A 199 -4.96 7.47 -8.66
N VAL A 200 -3.88 7.74 -7.91
CA VAL A 200 -3.96 8.30 -6.56
C VAL A 200 -4.55 9.71 -6.61
N TYR A 201 -4.11 10.57 -7.53
CA TYR A 201 -4.67 11.91 -7.68
C TYR A 201 -6.17 11.87 -8.01
N ALA A 202 -6.57 11.06 -8.99
CA ALA A 202 -7.97 10.94 -9.42
C ALA A 202 -8.91 10.38 -8.33
N ARG A 203 -8.40 9.59 -7.39
CA ARG A 203 -9.18 9.08 -6.24
C ARG A 203 -9.68 10.20 -5.33
N ASP A 204 -8.91 11.29 -5.21
CA ASP A 204 -9.11 12.33 -4.20
C ASP A 204 -9.58 13.66 -4.79
N HIS A 205 -9.79 13.73 -6.11
CA HIS A 205 -10.25 14.91 -6.83
C HIS A 205 -11.44 14.57 -7.73
N SER A 206 -12.15 15.60 -8.20
CA SER A 206 -13.17 15.40 -9.23
C SER A 206 -12.55 14.93 -10.54
N VAL A 207 -13.37 14.33 -11.41
CA VAL A 207 -12.92 13.91 -12.75
C VAL A 207 -12.35 15.08 -13.56
N ALA A 208 -12.93 16.28 -13.44
CA ALA A 208 -12.46 17.46 -14.17
C ALA A 208 -11.06 17.90 -13.71
N GLU A 209 -10.82 17.97 -12.40
CA GLU A 209 -9.51 18.27 -11.82
C GLU A 209 -8.48 17.19 -12.18
N GLY A 210 -8.88 15.92 -12.12
CA GLY A 210 -8.02 14.80 -12.50
C GLY A 210 -7.59 14.83 -13.97
N LEU A 211 -8.48 15.20 -14.88
CA LEU A 211 -8.18 15.32 -16.31
C LEU A 211 -7.26 16.51 -16.61
N ASP A 212 -7.46 17.65 -15.94
CA ASP A 212 -6.58 18.83 -16.06
C ASP A 212 -5.15 18.52 -15.57
N TYR A 213 -5.06 17.86 -14.40
CA TYR A 213 -3.80 17.38 -13.86
C TYR A 213 -3.12 16.37 -14.81
N MET A 214 -3.88 15.41 -15.37
CA MET A 214 -3.37 14.41 -16.31
C MET A 214 -2.84 15.04 -17.61
N ALA A 215 -3.51 16.08 -18.14
CA ALA A 215 -3.05 16.80 -19.32
C ALA A 215 -1.71 17.51 -19.04
N THR A 216 -1.62 18.19 -17.88
CA THR A 216 -0.38 18.84 -17.41
C THR A 216 0.73 17.83 -17.18
N TRP A 217 0.43 16.63 -16.67
CA TRP A 217 1.40 15.56 -16.49
C TRP A 217 1.91 15.03 -17.83
N ASN A 218 1.01 14.65 -18.74
CA ASN A 218 1.38 13.97 -19.98
C ASN A 218 1.99 14.90 -21.04
N MET A 219 1.81 16.22 -20.95
CA MET A 219 2.51 17.14 -21.86
C MET A 219 4.03 16.96 -21.82
N SER A 220 4.58 16.56 -20.66
CA SER A 220 5.98 16.18 -20.51
C SER A 220 6.21 14.69 -20.77
N MET A 221 5.43 13.81 -20.14
CA MET A 221 5.72 12.37 -20.16
C MET A 221 5.55 11.69 -21.52
N LEU A 222 4.78 12.28 -22.44
CA LEU A 222 4.67 11.78 -23.81
C LEU A 222 5.93 12.03 -24.66
N GLN A 223 6.87 12.83 -24.19
CA GLN A 223 8.14 13.12 -24.90
C GLN A 223 9.21 12.02 -24.68
N THR A 224 8.83 10.88 -24.11
CA THR A 224 9.72 9.74 -23.84
C THR A 224 9.99 8.86 -25.06
N ASP A 225 11.20 8.32 -25.16
CA ASP A 225 11.56 7.28 -26.14
C ASP A 225 10.79 5.97 -25.92
N ASP A 226 10.25 5.74 -24.72
CA ASP A 226 9.50 4.52 -24.39
C ASP A 226 8.27 4.35 -25.29
N LEU A 227 7.63 5.46 -25.67
CA LEU A 227 6.48 5.49 -26.58
C LEU A 227 6.90 5.07 -27.99
N ILE A 228 8.01 5.62 -28.49
CA ILE A 228 8.56 5.34 -29.82
C ILE A 228 8.95 3.87 -29.93
N LYS A 229 9.70 3.35 -28.94
CA LYS A 229 10.10 1.93 -28.88
C LYS A 229 8.90 1.00 -28.86
N SER A 230 7.85 1.35 -28.11
CA SER A 230 6.61 0.57 -28.04
C SER A 230 5.84 0.57 -29.34
N ALA A 231 5.74 1.73 -30.01
CA ALA A 231 5.08 1.85 -31.31
C ALA A 231 5.82 1.04 -32.40
N GLN A 232 7.15 1.11 -32.44
CA GLN A 232 7.98 0.33 -33.37
C GLN A 232 7.79 -1.18 -33.16
N ALA A 233 7.86 -1.64 -31.90
CA ALA A 233 7.64 -3.06 -31.59
C ALA A 233 6.25 -3.55 -32.01
N ALA A 234 5.21 -2.72 -31.82
CA ALA A 234 3.84 -3.04 -32.25
C ALA A 234 3.72 -3.14 -33.78
N LEU A 235 4.31 -2.19 -34.52
CA LEU A 235 4.33 -2.22 -36.00
C LEU A 235 5.07 -3.45 -36.54
N GLU A 236 6.17 -3.84 -35.89
CA GLU A 236 6.97 -5.02 -36.23
C GLU A 236 6.39 -6.34 -35.68
N LYS A 237 5.25 -6.30 -34.97
CA LYS A 237 4.62 -7.44 -34.29
C LYS A 237 5.57 -8.18 -33.33
N LYS A 238 6.52 -7.45 -32.73
CA LYS A 238 7.40 -7.97 -31.67
C LYS A 238 6.67 -7.99 -30.33
N SER A 239 7.06 -8.90 -29.46
CA SER A 239 6.51 -8.97 -28.10
C SER A 239 6.92 -7.72 -27.31
N PRO A 240 6.00 -7.06 -26.59
CA PRO A 240 6.34 -5.96 -25.69
C PRO A 240 7.37 -6.34 -24.62
N LYS A 241 7.49 -7.63 -24.29
CA LYS A 241 8.44 -8.15 -23.30
C LYS A 241 9.90 -8.05 -23.75
N THR A 242 10.18 -7.84 -25.04
CA THR A 242 11.56 -7.72 -25.56
C THR A 242 12.06 -6.28 -25.62
N ILE A 243 11.26 -5.31 -25.17
CA ILE A 243 11.63 -3.89 -25.21
C ILE A 243 12.41 -3.53 -23.94
N THR A 244 13.56 -2.89 -24.11
CA THR A 244 14.35 -2.35 -22.99
C THR A 244 14.09 -0.85 -22.84
N PHE A 245 13.56 -0.49 -21.67
CA PHE A 245 13.36 0.90 -21.24
C PHE A 245 14.49 1.35 -20.33
N SER A 246 14.83 2.64 -20.38
CA SER A 246 15.84 3.24 -19.50
C SER A 246 15.38 3.24 -18.03
N LYS A 247 16.31 3.47 -17.11
CA LYS A 247 16.00 3.67 -15.68
C LYS A 247 15.25 4.99 -15.45
N LEU A 248 14.45 5.07 -14.38
CA LEU A 248 13.66 6.24 -13.98
C LEU A 248 13.56 6.34 -12.46
#